data_AF-A0A843GBR2-F1
#
_entry.id   AF-A0A843GBR2-F1
#
_cell.length_a   1.000
_cell.length_b   1.000
_cell.length_c   1.000
_cell.angle_alpha   90.00
_cell.angle_beta   90.00
_cell.angle_gamma   90.00
#
_symmetry.space_group_name_H-M   'P 1'
#
loop_
_entity.id
_entity.type
_entity.pdbx_description
1 polymer ?
#
loop_
_entity_poly.entity_id
_entity_poly.type
_entity_poly.pdbx_seq_one_letter_code
_entity_poly.pdbx_strand_id
1 'polypeptide(L)'
;WRANRDQAMVLLQKESELEEIVQLVGPDALPDSEQVVLETTRMLREDFLQQNAYDDVDTYCSPSKQAGMLATILKFHEAASGAVERGADVKDIAALTVKEEIARMKYIPEDEFEARVKEIQEKVVTQCAEV
;
A
#
# COMPACT_ATOMS: atom_id res chain seq x y z
N TRP A 1 -12.10 3.95 -9.63
CA TRP A 1 -12.72 3.13 -8.56
C TRP A 1 -12.80 1.64 -8.90
N ARG A 2 -13.64 1.19 -9.85
CA ARG A 2 -13.80 -0.26 -10.14
C ARG A 2 -12.48 -0.96 -10.47
N ALA A 3 -11.71 -0.42 -11.42
CA ALA A 3 -10.41 -0.98 -11.79
C ALA A 3 -9.47 -1.14 -10.58
N ASN A 4 -9.31 -0.10 -9.77
CA ASN A 4 -8.50 -0.13 -8.55
C ASN A 4 -8.97 -1.20 -7.56
N ARG A 5 -10.29 -1.30 -7.34
CA ARG A 5 -10.85 -2.34 -6.46
C ARG A 5 -10.55 -3.73 -7.01
N ASP A 6 -10.75 -3.94 -8.30
CA ASP A 6 -10.53 -5.24 -8.93
C ASP A 6 -9.04 -5.63 -8.88
N GLN A 7 -8.13 -4.66 -9.08
CA GLN A 7 -6.69 -4.85 -8.91
C GLN A 7 -6.33 -5.20 -7.46
N ALA A 8 -6.89 -4.50 -6.47
CA ALA A 8 -6.64 -4.83 -5.07
C ALA A 8 -7.13 -6.23 -4.69
N MET A 9 -8.27 -6.67 -5.24
CA MET A 9 -8.76 -8.03 -5.07
C MET A 9 -7.81 -9.07 -5.68
N VAL A 10 -7.24 -8.79 -6.86
CA VAL A 10 -6.22 -9.66 -7.48
C VAL A 10 -4.98 -9.77 -6.58
N LEU A 11 -4.52 -8.65 -6.02
CA LEU A 11 -3.36 -8.65 -5.12
C LEU A 11 -3.65 -9.45 -3.84
N LEU A 12 -4.80 -9.26 -3.21
CA LEU A 12 -5.19 -10.01 -2.02
C LEU A 12 -5.36 -11.51 -2.32
N GLN A 13 -5.85 -11.88 -3.49
CA GLN A 13 -5.90 -13.28 -3.92
C GLN A 13 -4.50 -13.86 -4.09
N LYS A 14 -3.58 -13.11 -4.69
CA LYS A 14 -2.18 -13.49 -4.85
C LYS A 14 -1.48 -13.64 -3.49
N GLU A 15 -1.76 -12.75 -2.52
CA GLU A 15 -1.27 -12.90 -1.14
C GLU A 15 -1.70 -14.24 -0.54
N SER A 16 -2.97 -14.63 -0.69
CA SER A 16 -3.46 -15.91 -0.17
C SER A 16 -2.71 -17.12 -0.76
N GLU A 17 -2.31 -17.06 -2.03
CA GLU A 17 -1.49 -18.12 -2.66
C GLU A 17 -0.06 -18.11 -2.14
N LEU A 18 0.51 -16.92 -1.93
CA LEU A 18 1.87 -16.75 -1.42
C LEU A 18 2.00 -17.12 0.05
N GLU A 19 0.99 -16.87 0.89
CA GLU A 19 1.01 -17.19 2.32
C GLU A 19 1.25 -18.68 2.58
N GLU A 20 0.75 -19.59 1.73
CA GLU A 20 1.04 -21.03 1.84
C GLU A 20 2.54 -21.33 1.66
N ILE A 21 3.20 -20.63 0.73
CA ILE A 21 4.63 -20.78 0.46
C ILE A 21 5.44 -20.16 1.60
N VAL A 22 5.07 -18.95 2.02
CA VAL A 22 5.73 -18.22 3.12
C VAL A 22 5.73 -19.05 4.41
N GLN A 23 4.64 -19.76 4.71
CA GLN A 23 4.58 -20.62 5.90
C GLN A 23 5.58 -21.80 5.85
N LEU A 24 5.97 -22.25 4.66
CA LEU A 24 6.89 -23.39 4.48
C LEU A 24 8.36 -22.96 4.49
N VAL A 25 8.70 -21.84 3.84
CA VAL A 25 10.10 -21.45 3.56
C VAL A 25 10.48 -20.06 4.04
N GLY A 26 9.53 -19.27 4.55
CA GLY A 26 9.72 -17.88 4.94
C GLY A 26 9.54 -16.88 3.78
N PRO A 27 9.32 -15.59 4.08
CA PRO A 27 9.07 -14.56 3.06
C PRO A 27 10.31 -14.23 2.22
N ASP A 28 11.50 -14.34 2.81
CA ASP A 28 12.78 -14.04 2.14
C ASP A 28 13.12 -15.02 1.00
N ALA A 29 12.42 -16.15 0.91
CA ALA A 29 12.60 -17.15 -0.13
C ALA A 29 11.83 -16.81 -1.42
N LEU A 30 10.92 -15.83 -1.38
CA LEU A 30 10.12 -15.43 -2.53
C LEU A 30 10.92 -14.51 -3.47
N PRO A 31 10.61 -14.51 -4.77
CA PRO A 31 11.08 -13.47 -5.69
C PRO A 31 10.74 -12.07 -5.19
N ASP A 32 11.61 -11.11 -5.46
CA ASP A 32 11.47 -9.73 -5.00
C ASP A 32 10.12 -9.10 -5.39
N SER A 33 9.62 -9.41 -6.59
CA SER A 33 8.30 -8.96 -7.05
C SER A 33 7.15 -9.52 -6.23
N GLU A 34 7.26 -10.75 -5.73
CA GLU A 34 6.24 -11.38 -4.86
C GLU A 34 6.34 -10.84 -3.43
N GLN A 35 7.53 -10.48 -2.97
CA GLN A 35 7.69 -9.76 -1.70
C GLN A 35 7.03 -8.37 -1.74
N VAL A 36 7.12 -7.65 -2.87
CA VAL A 36 6.40 -6.37 -3.07
C VAL A 36 4.88 -6.57 -3.04
N VAL A 37 4.38 -7.69 -3.57
CA VAL A 37 2.96 -8.04 -3.46
C VAL A 37 2.56 -8.18 -1.99
N LEU A 38 3.31 -8.97 -1.20
CA LEU A 38 3.03 -9.15 0.24
C LEU A 38 3.08 -7.83 1.02
N GLU A 39 4.03 -6.95 0.69
CA GLU A 39 4.13 -5.63 1.30
C GLU A 39 2.90 -4.76 0.97
N THR A 40 2.48 -4.77 -0.30
CA THR A 40 1.30 -4.03 -0.76
C THR A 40 0.02 -4.54 -0.09
N THR A 41 -0.14 -5.86 0.01
CA THR A 41 -1.35 -6.47 0.57
C THR A 41 -1.42 -6.32 2.07
N ARG A 42 -0.28 -6.27 2.78
CA ARG A 42 -0.22 -5.82 4.17
C ARG A 42 -0.81 -4.41 4.32
N MET A 43 -0.40 -3.45 3.49
CA MET A 43 -0.95 -2.09 3.51
C MET A 43 -2.44 -2.08 3.20
N LEU A 44 -2.92 -2.88 2.24
CA LEU A 44 -4.35 -3.03 1.98
C LEU A 44 -5.10 -3.55 3.22
N ARG A 45 -4.56 -4.56 3.92
CA ARG A 45 -5.19 -5.14 5.12
C ARG A 45 -5.20 -4.16 6.30
N GLU A 46 -4.06 -3.55 6.62
CA GLU A 46 -3.85 -2.77 7.84
C GLU A 46 -4.27 -1.30 7.70
N ASP A 47 -4.10 -0.72 6.52
CA ASP A 47 -4.27 0.72 6.31
C ASP A 47 -5.57 1.08 5.60
N PHE A 48 -6.17 0.13 4.87
CA PHE A 48 -7.41 0.35 4.12
C PHE A 48 -8.59 -0.48 4.61
N LEU A 49 -8.43 -1.79 4.80
CA LEU A 49 -9.52 -2.68 5.22
C LEU A 49 -9.83 -2.58 6.71
N GLN A 50 -8.82 -2.37 7.55
CA GLN A 50 -8.99 -2.17 8.99
C GLN A 50 -9.45 -0.74 9.30
N GLN A 51 -10.64 -0.62 9.88
CA GLN A 51 -11.20 0.64 10.38
C GLN A 51 -11.43 0.58 11.89
N ASN A 52 -11.03 1.63 12.59
CA ASN A 52 -11.28 1.79 14.02
C ASN A 52 -12.60 2.53 14.27
N ALA A 53 -13.64 1.79 14.67
CA ALA A 53 -14.96 2.36 14.98
C ALA A 53 -15.00 3.26 16.22
N TYR A 54 -13.92 3.33 17.01
CA TYR A 54 -13.81 4.20 18.19
C TYR A 54 -12.94 5.44 17.96
N ASP A 55 -12.35 5.61 16.77
CA ASP A 55 -11.54 6.78 16.43
C ASP A 55 -12.41 7.88 15.81
N ASP A 56 -12.20 9.13 16.20
CA ASP A 56 -13.03 10.26 15.76
C ASP A 56 -12.94 10.52 14.25
N VAL A 57 -11.83 10.15 13.59
CA VAL A 57 -11.62 10.38 12.17
C VAL A 57 -11.83 9.11 11.34
N ASP A 58 -11.36 7.96 11.83
CA ASP A 58 -11.46 6.67 11.11
C ASP A 58 -12.83 5.97 11.32
N THR A 59 -13.68 6.46 12.23
CA THR A 59 -15.05 5.91 12.41
C THR A 59 -15.93 6.07 11.16
N TYR A 60 -15.64 7.03 10.28
CA TYR A 60 -16.37 7.27 9.04
C TYR A 60 -15.42 7.74 7.93
N CYS A 61 -15.55 7.16 6.74
CA CYS A 61 -14.69 7.47 5.61
C CYS A 61 -15.55 7.67 4.35
N SER A 62 -15.45 8.85 3.73
CA SER A 62 -16.22 9.19 2.53
C SER A 62 -15.78 8.34 1.32
N PRO A 63 -16.65 8.10 0.32
CA PRO A 63 -16.26 7.38 -0.89
C PRO A 63 -15.07 8.03 -1.63
N SER A 64 -14.95 9.36 -1.58
CA SER A 64 -13.80 10.10 -2.13
C SER A 64 -12.50 9.78 -1.39
N LYS A 65 -12.54 9.78 -0.05
CA LYS A 65 -11.39 9.44 0.78
C LYS A 65 -10.98 7.98 0.57
N GLN A 66 -11.93 7.05 0.59
CA GLN A 66 -11.67 5.63 0.28
C GLN A 66 -11.02 5.46 -1.10
N ALA A 67 -11.52 6.14 -2.12
CA ALA A 67 -10.94 6.10 -3.47
C ALA A 67 -9.50 6.62 -3.50
N GLY A 68 -9.21 7.71 -2.80
CA GLY A 68 -7.86 8.28 -2.72
C GLY A 68 -6.89 7.38 -1.96
N MET A 69 -7.33 6.78 -0.85
CA MET A 69 -6.50 5.85 -0.07
C MET A 69 -6.12 4.63 -0.90
N LEU A 70 -7.11 3.99 -1.51
CA LEU A 70 -6.90 2.82 -2.35
C LEU A 70 -6.00 3.13 -3.55
N ALA A 71 -6.23 4.25 -4.24
CA ALA A 71 -5.39 4.67 -5.35
C ALA A 71 -3.94 4.91 -4.92
N THR A 72 -3.71 5.44 -3.72
CA THR A 72 -2.37 5.72 -3.21
C THR A 72 -1.60 4.44 -2.87
N ILE A 73 -2.25 3.44 -2.26
CA ILE A 73 -1.64 2.12 -2.01
C ILE A 73 -1.29 1.42 -3.33
N LEU A 74 -2.17 1.47 -4.34
CA LEU A 74 -1.87 0.89 -5.65
C LEU A 74 -0.79 1.65 -6.42
N LYS A 75 -0.69 2.97 -6.24
CA LYS A 75 0.39 3.78 -6.78
C LYS A 75 1.74 3.41 -6.14
N PHE A 76 1.75 3.14 -4.84
CA PHE A 76 2.93 2.59 -4.16
C PHE A 76 3.33 1.25 -4.76
N HIS A 77 2.38 0.34 -4.95
CA HIS A 77 2.64 -0.97 -5.57
C HIS A 77 3.28 -0.85 -6.95
N GLU A 78 2.74 -0.01 -7.83
CA GLU A 78 3.29 0.22 -9.17
C GLU A 78 4.72 0.79 -9.10
N ALA A 79 4.94 1.81 -8.27
CA ALA A 79 6.24 2.45 -8.14
C ALA A 79 7.30 1.52 -7.51
N ALA A 80 6.92 0.76 -6.48
CA ALA A 80 7.77 -0.22 -5.82
C ALA A 80 8.13 -1.38 -6.76
N SER A 81 7.15 -1.91 -7.50
CA SER A 81 7.40 -2.97 -8.49
C SER A 81 8.36 -2.49 -9.57
N GLY A 82 8.15 -1.28 -10.08
CA GLY A 82 9.06 -0.67 -11.05
C GLY A 82 10.46 -0.39 -10.48
N ALA A 83 10.61 -0.15 -9.18
CA ALA A 83 11.92 0.02 -8.54
C ALA A 83 12.68 -1.31 -8.45
N VAL A 84 12.01 -2.36 -8.01
CA VAL A 84 12.56 -3.72 -7.96
C VAL A 84 12.95 -4.21 -9.35
N GLU A 85 12.15 -3.94 -10.38
CA GLU A 85 12.48 -4.26 -11.77
C GLU A 85 13.76 -3.56 -12.26
N ARG A 86 14.11 -2.38 -11.69
CA ARG A 86 15.36 -1.67 -11.96
C ARG A 86 16.54 -2.16 -11.11
N GLY A 87 16.31 -3.09 -10.19
CA GLY A 87 17.33 -3.69 -9.33
C GLY A 87 17.41 -3.12 -7.92
N ALA A 88 16.40 -2.37 -7.45
CA ALA A 88 16.32 -1.95 -6.06
C ALA A 88 16.11 -3.16 -5.12
N ASP A 89 16.75 -3.15 -3.94
CA ASP A 89 16.54 -4.18 -2.92
C ASP A 89 15.16 -3.99 -2.26
N VAL A 90 14.41 -5.07 -2.11
CA VAL A 90 13.09 -5.06 -1.46
C VAL A 90 13.18 -4.52 -0.03
N LYS A 91 14.29 -4.71 0.67
CA LYS A 91 14.50 -4.19 2.02
C LYS A 91 14.50 -2.67 2.04
N ASP A 92 15.06 -2.05 1.02
CA ASP A 92 15.09 -0.59 0.90
C ASP A 92 13.69 -0.06 0.59
N ILE A 93 12.92 -0.76 -0.25
CA ILE A 93 11.49 -0.48 -0.48
C ILE A 93 10.68 -0.64 0.81
N ALA A 94 10.95 -1.68 1.60
CA ALA A 94 10.27 -1.93 2.86
C ALA A 94 10.60 -0.86 3.92
N ALA A 95 11.77 -0.23 3.84
CA ALA A 95 12.23 0.84 4.72
C ALA A 95 11.76 2.25 4.32
N LEU A 96 11.01 2.38 3.20
CA LEU A 96 10.54 3.69 2.74
C LEU A 96 9.62 4.38 3.75
N THR A 97 10.03 5.58 4.16
CA THR A 97 9.31 6.39 5.15
C THR A 97 7.90 6.78 4.72
N VAL A 98 7.64 6.89 3.40
CA VAL A 98 6.31 7.21 2.87
C VAL A 98 5.23 6.20 3.27
N LYS A 99 5.61 4.96 3.59
CA LYS A 99 4.68 3.92 4.04
C LYS A 99 3.99 4.30 5.35
N GLU A 100 4.69 4.96 6.27
CA GLU A 100 4.07 5.44 7.51
C GLU A 100 3.04 6.54 7.24
N GLU A 101 3.27 7.39 6.24
CA GLU A 101 2.30 8.40 5.82
C GLU A 101 1.07 7.77 5.16
N ILE A 102 1.28 6.71 4.37
CA ILE A 102 0.19 5.91 3.79
C ILE A 102 -0.65 5.26 4.91
N ALA A 103 -0.01 4.63 5.89
CA ALA A 103 -0.69 3.99 7.01
C ALA A 103 -1.55 4.96 7.84
N ARG A 104 -1.12 6.22 7.91
CA ARG A 104 -1.83 7.27 8.64
C ARG A 104 -2.90 8.00 7.82
N MET A 105 -3.08 7.69 6.53
CA MET A 105 -4.09 8.35 5.69
C MET A 105 -5.51 8.24 6.26
N LYS A 106 -5.82 7.13 6.93
CA LYS A 106 -7.13 6.91 7.54
C LYS A 106 -7.47 7.92 8.64
N TYR A 107 -6.46 8.44 9.33
CA TYR A 107 -6.60 9.46 10.38
C TYR A 107 -6.55 10.91 9.87
N ILE A 108 -6.42 11.14 8.55
CA ILE A 108 -6.43 12.50 8.00
C ILE A 108 -7.88 13.02 7.96
N PRO A 109 -8.18 14.21 8.49
CA PRO A 109 -9.49 14.84 8.37
C PRO A 109 -9.95 14.96 6.91
N GLU A 110 -11.24 14.83 6.65
CA GLU A 110 -11.79 14.83 5.28
C GLU A 110 -11.50 16.12 4.49
N ASP A 111 -11.48 17.27 5.17
CA ASP A 111 -11.19 18.58 4.59
C ASP A 111 -9.71 18.77 4.22
N GLU A 112 -8.81 18.06 4.89
CA GLU A 112 -7.37 18.07 4.61
C GLU A 112 -6.94 16.95 3.65
N PHE A 113 -7.78 15.92 3.47
CA PHE A 113 -7.41 14.68 2.79
C PHE A 113 -6.92 14.91 1.35
N GLU A 114 -7.60 15.74 0.57
CA GLU A 114 -7.24 15.94 -0.84
C GLU A 114 -5.85 16.56 -1.02
N ALA A 115 -5.47 17.52 -0.16
CA ALA A 115 -4.15 18.13 -0.21
C ALA A 115 -3.07 17.12 0.23
N ARG A 116 -3.30 16.46 1.37
CA ARG A 116 -2.33 15.53 1.96
C ARG A 116 -2.11 14.29 1.10
N VAL A 117 -3.15 13.73 0.48
CA VAL A 117 -3.00 12.55 -0.37
C VAL A 117 -2.16 12.85 -1.62
N LYS A 118 -2.25 14.07 -2.18
CA LYS A 118 -1.40 14.47 -3.32
C LYS A 118 0.07 14.53 -2.91
N GLU A 119 0.39 15.12 -1.76
CA GLU A 119 1.75 15.18 -1.23
C GLU A 119 2.31 13.77 -0.98
N ILE A 120 1.51 12.87 -0.39
CA ILE A 120 1.91 11.47 -0.17
C ILE A 120 2.16 10.77 -1.51
N GLN A 121 1.29 10.95 -2.50
CA GLN A 121 1.44 10.38 -3.83
C GLN A 121 2.66 10.89 -4.59
N GLU A 122 3.11 12.11 -4.35
CA GLU A 122 4.36 12.65 -4.89
C GLU A 122 5.56 12.02 -4.20
N LYS A 123 5.54 11.94 -2.86
CA LYS A 123 6.59 11.27 -2.08
C LYS A 123 6.77 9.81 -2.46
N VAL A 124 5.67 9.09 -2.76
CA VAL A 124 5.74 7.71 -3.26
C VAL A 124 6.59 7.63 -4.52
N VAL A 125 6.35 8.51 -5.49
CA VAL A 125 7.09 8.50 -6.76
C VAL A 125 8.55 8.89 -6.54
N THR A 126 8.80 9.94 -5.75
CA THR A 126 10.16 10.40 -5.47
C THR A 126 10.97 9.33 -4.73
N GLN A 127 10.44 8.81 -3.63
CA GLN A 127 11.17 7.82 -2.82
C GLN A 127 11.42 6.53 -3.60
N CYS A 128 10.42 5.96 -4.27
CA CYS A 128 10.60 4.75 -5.09
C CYS A 128 11.49 4.96 -6.33
N ALA A 129 11.75 6.20 -6.74
CA ALA A 129 12.68 6.51 -7.84
C ALA A 129 14.13 6.67 -7.36
N GLU A 130 14.33 7.02 -6.08
CA GLU A 130 15.64 7.21 -5.47
C GLU A 130 16.25 5.90 -4.95
N VAL A 131 15.45 4.85 -4.80
CA VAL A 131 15.89 3.46 -4.56
C VAL A 131 16.19 2.76 -5.88
#